data_AF-A0A2G7LY66-F1
#
_entry.id   AF-A0A2G7LY66-F1
#
_cell.length_a   1.000
_cell.length_b   1.000
_cell.length_c   1.000
_cell.angle_alpha   90.00
_cell.angle_beta   90.00
_cell.angle_gamma   90.00
#
_symmetry.space_group_name_H-M   'P 1'
#
loop_
_entity.id
_entity.type
_entity.pdbx_description
1 polymer ?
#
loop_
_entity_poly.entity_id
_entity_poly.type
_entity_poly.pdbx_seq_one_letter_code
_entity_poly.pdbx_strand_id
1 'polypeptide(L)'
;MNKEFFGIPLKYWIAVILIPILINVLAWIPNPIAIGDSETWVSFFGSYAGGIAAAFIALLIAKSQTDIAIKQLNHEREQLEIKRLEDETKKDKQEKVFADLVLIYLYDEIQSNLEKIDPSTLSAFEERGRDHKLNSTFVFSYKNRFNYDVFNDIKYDIPKYENKIIIDAITPYKVFKILEKHEAVNKMSVETSKFVFDTISDWKKKLENHIS
;
A
#
# COMPACT_ATOMS: atom_id res chain seq x y z
N MET A 1 1.72 17.51 31.55
CA MET A 1 2.86 17.02 32.36
C MET A 1 2.28 16.13 33.45
N ASN A 2 2.23 14.81 33.22
CA ASN A 2 1.70 13.87 34.20
C ASN A 2 2.67 13.82 35.38
N LYS A 3 2.33 14.50 36.47
CA LYS A 3 3.13 14.49 37.69
C LYS A 3 2.88 13.17 38.41
N GLU A 4 3.56 12.13 37.95
CA GLU A 4 3.71 10.89 38.68
C GLU A 4 4.86 11.05 39.66
N PHE A 5 4.59 10.77 40.93
CA PHE A 5 5.62 10.68 41.96
C PHE A 5 5.73 9.21 42.33
N PHE A 6 6.90 8.60 42.10
CA PHE A 6 7.13 7.14 42.19
C PHE A 6 6.14 6.28 41.38
N GLY A 7 5.76 6.71 40.17
CA GLY A 7 4.86 5.94 39.28
C GLY A 7 3.40 5.85 39.75
N ILE A 8 3.03 6.57 40.82
CA ILE A 8 1.64 6.66 41.30
C ILE A 8 1.09 8.04 40.89
N PRO A 9 -0.04 8.10 40.17
CA PRO A 9 -0.67 9.37 39.80
C PRO A 9 -1.07 10.19 41.04
N LEU A 10 -0.81 11.51 41.04
CA LEU A 10 -0.99 12.41 42.19
C LEU A 10 -2.38 12.32 42.86
N LYS A 11 -3.44 12.04 42.08
CA LYS A 11 -4.80 11.85 42.61
C LYS A 11 -4.95 10.66 43.56
N TYR A 12 -4.10 9.63 43.45
CA TYR A 12 -4.10 8.46 44.33
C TYR A 12 -3.23 8.64 45.57
N TRP A 13 -2.30 9.60 45.58
CA TRP A 13 -1.51 9.94 46.77
C TRP A 13 -2.37 10.43 47.93
N ILE A 14 -3.48 11.12 47.61
CA ILE A 14 -4.50 11.50 48.59
C ILE A 14 -5.05 10.26 49.29
N ALA A 15 -5.32 9.17 48.55
CA ALA A 15 -5.81 7.92 49.12
C ALA A 15 -4.70 7.18 49.91
N VAL A 16 -3.46 7.16 49.42
CA VAL A 16 -2.32 6.54 50.12
C VAL A 16 -2.07 7.19 51.48
N ILE A 17 -2.28 8.51 51.59
CA ILE A 17 -2.12 9.25 52.85
C ILE A 17 -3.39 9.18 53.70
N LEU A 18 -4.58 9.39 53.11
CA LEU A 18 -5.83 9.46 53.85
C LEU A 18 -6.35 8.10 54.29
N ILE A 19 -6.11 7.01 53.57
CA ILE A 19 -6.64 5.68 53.95
C ILE A 19 -6.04 5.20 55.28
N PRO A 20 -4.73 5.25 55.53
CA PRO A 20 -4.17 4.92 56.84
C PRO A 20 -4.71 5.82 57.95
N ILE A 21 -4.87 7.12 57.68
CA ILE A 21 -5.42 8.09 58.64
C ILE A 21 -6.90 7.77 58.93
N LEU A 22 -7.71 7.50 57.91
CA LEU A 22 -9.12 7.14 58.04
C LEU A 22 -9.30 5.81 58.75
N ILE A 23 -8.46 4.81 58.46
CA ILE A 23 -8.45 3.53 59.19
C ILE A 23 -8.12 3.78 60.66
N ASN A 24 -7.13 4.63 60.95
CA ASN A 24 -6.76 4.97 62.32
C ASN A 24 -7.85 5.76 63.07
N VAL A 25 -8.54 6.67 62.37
CA VAL A 25 -9.68 7.44 62.92
C VAL A 25 -10.92 6.57 63.10
N LEU A 26 -11.21 5.67 62.16
CA LEU A 26 -12.30 4.68 62.26
C LEU A 26 -12.02 3.67 63.38
N ALA A 27 -10.76 3.30 63.62
CA ALA A 27 -10.34 2.46 64.74
C ALA A 27 -10.48 3.16 66.10
N TRP A 28 -10.53 4.50 66.14
CA TRP A 28 -10.81 5.28 67.36
C TRP A 28 -12.30 5.46 67.65
N ILE A 29 -13.19 5.23 66.67
CA ILE A 29 -14.63 5.19 66.92
C ILE A 29 -14.93 3.83 67.55
N PRO A 30 -15.56 3.75 68.74
CA PRO A 30 -15.92 2.48 69.36
C PRO A 30 -17.00 1.80 68.50
N ASN A 31 -16.57 0.99 67.54
CA ASN A 31 -17.44 0.19 66.71
C ASN A 31 -17.45 -1.22 67.28
N PRO A 32 -18.59 -1.76 67.76
CA PRO A 32 -18.66 -3.11 68.35
C PRO A 32 -18.28 -4.24 67.38
N ILE A 33 -18.05 -3.92 66.10
CA ILE A 33 -17.63 -4.84 65.05
C ILE A 33 -16.10 -4.77 64.81
N ALA A 34 -15.43 -3.68 65.19
CA ALA A 34 -13.98 -3.53 65.07
C ALA A 34 -13.31 -4.08 66.34
N ILE A 35 -12.79 -5.30 66.25
CA ILE A 35 -12.13 -5.99 67.36
C ILE A 35 -10.62 -5.71 67.30
N GLY A 36 -10.10 -4.93 68.26
CA GLY A 36 -8.66 -4.68 68.44
C GLY A 36 -8.28 -3.19 68.45
N ASP A 37 -7.31 -2.81 69.29
CA ASP A 37 -6.74 -1.45 69.34
C ASP A 37 -5.66 -1.24 68.24
N SER A 38 -5.14 -0.02 68.13
CA SER A 38 -4.09 0.34 67.14
C SER A 38 -2.87 -0.59 67.22
N GLU A 39 -2.48 -0.98 68.44
CA GLU A 39 -1.36 -1.88 68.71
C GLU A 39 -1.66 -3.30 68.23
N THR A 40 -2.90 -3.78 68.39
CA THR A 40 -3.38 -5.08 67.90
C THR A 40 -3.33 -5.15 66.38
N TRP A 41 -3.70 -4.08 65.67
CA TRP A 41 -3.65 -4.03 64.21
C TRP A 41 -2.21 -4.01 63.67
N VAL A 42 -1.33 -3.23 64.29
CA VAL A 42 0.11 -3.21 63.94
C VAL A 42 0.73 -4.58 64.22
N SER A 43 0.41 -5.20 65.36
CA SER A 43 0.85 -6.55 65.68
C SER A 43 0.29 -7.62 64.73
N PHE A 44 -0.94 -7.44 64.23
CA PHE A 44 -1.54 -8.35 63.25
C PHE A 44 -0.75 -8.35 61.94
N PHE A 45 -0.47 -7.17 61.36
CA PHE A 45 0.32 -7.07 60.13
C PHE A 45 1.80 -7.43 60.33
N GLY A 46 2.34 -7.32 61.55
CA GLY A 46 3.66 -7.81 61.94
C GLY A 46 3.71 -9.32 62.25
N SER A 47 2.56 -10.00 62.32
CA SER A 47 2.47 -11.44 62.57
C SER A 47 2.59 -12.26 61.28
N TYR A 48 2.94 -13.54 61.41
CA TYR A 48 2.93 -14.48 60.28
C TYR A 48 1.58 -14.54 59.55
N ALA A 49 0.46 -14.45 60.27
CA ALA A 49 -0.88 -14.50 59.68
C ALA A 49 -1.20 -13.24 58.83
N GLY A 50 -0.89 -12.05 59.35
CA GLY A 50 -1.06 -10.80 58.60
C GLY A 50 -0.12 -10.68 57.41
N GLY A 51 1.13 -11.17 57.54
CA GLY A 51 2.07 -11.27 56.42
C GLY A 51 1.57 -12.17 55.28
N ILE A 52 0.99 -13.33 55.59
CA ILE A 52 0.39 -14.23 54.60
C ILE A 52 -0.83 -13.58 53.92
N ALA A 53 -1.70 -12.92 54.69
CA ALA A 53 -2.86 -12.22 54.14
C ALA A 53 -2.45 -11.06 53.22
N ALA A 54 -1.44 -10.27 53.61
CA ALA A 54 -0.89 -9.19 52.79
C ALA A 54 -0.23 -9.72 51.50
N ALA A 55 0.53 -10.82 51.58
CA ALA A 55 1.12 -11.47 50.42
C ALA A 55 0.04 -11.99 49.44
N PHE A 56 -1.06 -12.55 49.95
CA PHE A 56 -2.18 -13.01 49.15
C PHE A 56 -2.87 -11.84 48.42
N ILE A 57 -3.15 -10.73 49.13
CA ILE A 57 -3.73 -9.52 48.53
C ILE A 57 -2.79 -8.94 47.47
N ALA A 58 -1.49 -8.85 47.76
CA ALA A 58 -0.49 -8.37 46.81
C ALA A 58 -0.45 -9.24 45.54
N LEU A 59 -0.55 -10.56 45.68
CA LEU A 59 -0.62 -11.50 44.55
C LEU A 59 -1.89 -11.29 43.71
N LEU A 60 -3.05 -11.05 44.34
CA LEU A 60 -4.30 -10.75 43.62
C LEU A 60 -4.21 -9.44 42.84
N ILE A 61 -3.63 -8.40 43.44
CA ILE A 61 -3.44 -7.09 42.78
C ILE A 61 -2.46 -7.25 41.61
N ALA A 62 -1.33 -7.93 41.82
CA ALA A 62 -0.35 -8.18 40.78
C ALA A 62 -0.96 -8.93 39.59
N LYS A 63 -1.74 -10.00 39.86
CA LYS A 63 -2.44 -10.76 38.82
C LYS A 63 -3.45 -9.89 38.05
N SER A 64 -4.21 -9.05 38.75
CA SER A 64 -5.16 -8.15 38.10
C SER A 64 -4.46 -7.11 37.22
N GLN A 65 -3.35 -6.54 37.68
CA GLN A 65 -2.55 -5.60 36.89
C GLN A 65 -1.94 -6.26 35.65
N THR A 66 -1.45 -7.50 35.77
CA THR A 66 -0.92 -8.23 34.62
C THR A 66 -2.01 -8.54 33.60
N ASP A 67 -3.22 -8.93 34.03
CA ASP A 67 -4.32 -9.21 33.11
C ASP A 67 -4.77 -7.95 32.36
N ILE A 68 -4.82 -6.79 33.04
CA ILE A 68 -5.12 -5.50 32.43
C ILE A 68 -4.03 -5.11 31.42
N ALA A 69 -2.75 -5.25 31.80
CA ALA A 69 -1.63 -4.93 30.91
C ALA A 69 -1.61 -5.83 29.67
N ILE A 70 -1.87 -7.13 29.82
CA ILE A 70 -1.96 -8.08 28.70
C ILE A 70 -3.11 -7.69 27.76
N LYS A 71 -4.28 -7.34 28.30
CA LYS A 71 -5.42 -6.89 27.49
C LYS A 71 -5.11 -5.61 26.72
N GLN A 72 -4.45 -4.64 27.36
CA GLN A 72 -4.03 -3.39 26.70
C GLN A 72 -3.03 -3.66 25.58
N LEU A 73 -2.02 -4.49 25.83
CA LEU A 73 -1.03 -4.86 24.82
C LEU A 73 -1.65 -5.60 23.63
N ASN A 74 -2.59 -6.51 23.89
CA ASN A 74 -3.28 -7.22 22.81
C ASN A 74 -4.15 -6.26 21.98
N HIS A 75 -4.84 -5.33 22.63
CA HIS A 75 -5.63 -4.32 21.94
C HIS A 75 -4.76 -3.39 21.09
N GLU A 76 -3.61 -2.95 21.61
CA GLU A 76 -2.66 -2.13 20.86
C GLU A 76 -2.10 -2.88 19.64
N ARG A 77 -1.77 -4.17 19.79
CA ARG A 77 -1.32 -5.02 18.68
C ARG A 77 -2.39 -5.14 17.60
N GLU A 78 -3.64 -5.38 17.97
CA GLU A 78 -4.76 -5.46 17.04
C GLU A 78 -4.97 -4.14 16.27
N GLN A 79 -4.88 -2.99 16.96
CA GLN A 79 -4.95 -1.69 16.31
C GLN A 79 -3.80 -1.45 15.33
N LEU A 80 -2.58 -1.86 15.67
CA LEU A 80 -1.42 -1.77 14.78
C LEU A 80 -1.57 -2.66 13.55
N GLU A 81 -2.14 -3.86 13.71
CA GLU A 81 -2.41 -4.78 12.61
C GLU A 81 -3.48 -4.23 11.66
N ILE A 82 -4.60 -3.72 12.19
CA ILE A 82 -5.64 -3.05 11.40
C ILE A 82 -5.05 -1.88 10.61
N LYS A 83 -4.27 -1.02 11.28
CA LYS A 83 -3.63 0.13 10.62
C LYS A 83 -2.69 -0.30 9.51
N ARG A 84 -1.91 -1.36 9.73
CA ARG A 84 -1.01 -1.91 8.71
C ARG A 84 -1.79 -2.42 7.49
N LEU A 85 -2.87 -3.17 7.71
CA LEU A 85 -3.73 -3.67 6.63
C LEU A 85 -4.40 -2.52 5.85
N GLU A 86 -4.84 -1.47 6.55
CA GLU A 86 -5.37 -0.27 5.90
C GLU A 86 -4.34 0.45 5.03
N ASP A 87 -3.11 0.58 5.52
CA ASP A 87 -2.02 1.23 4.80
C ASP A 87 -1.57 0.40 3.58
N GLU A 88 -1.50 -0.93 3.71
CA GLU A 88 -1.28 -1.87 2.60
C GLU A 88 -2.41 -1.74 1.55
N THR A 89 -3.67 -1.75 1.97
CA THR A 89 -4.83 -1.60 1.07
C THR A 89 -4.84 -0.24 0.35
N LYS A 90 -4.46 0.85 1.04
CA LYS A 90 -4.34 2.18 0.43
C LYS A 90 -3.24 2.21 -0.62
N LYS A 91 -2.10 1.60 -0.32
CA LYS A 91 -0.98 1.50 -1.25
C LYS A 91 -1.38 0.73 -2.51
N ASP A 92 -2.03 -0.43 -2.36
CA ASP A 92 -2.50 -1.24 -3.48
C ASP A 92 -3.50 -0.47 -4.36
N LYS A 93 -4.42 0.29 -3.76
CA LYS A 93 -5.35 1.15 -4.49
C LYS A 93 -4.62 2.25 -5.27
N GLN A 94 -3.63 2.90 -4.67
CA GLN A 94 -2.85 3.94 -5.34
C GLN A 94 -2.06 3.36 -6.52
N GLU A 95 -1.43 2.21 -6.33
CA GLU A 95 -0.70 1.52 -7.39
C GLU A 95 -1.63 1.11 -8.54
N LYS A 96 -2.84 0.64 -8.24
CA LYS A 96 -3.85 0.32 -9.26
C LYS A 96 -4.28 1.56 -10.05
N VAL A 97 -4.61 2.66 -9.36
CA VAL A 97 -5.00 3.92 -10.03
C VAL A 97 -3.88 4.44 -10.91
N PHE A 98 -2.63 4.36 -10.45
CA PHE A 98 -1.47 4.74 -11.25
C PHE A 98 -1.34 3.87 -12.50
N ALA A 99 -1.46 2.55 -12.37
CA ALA A 99 -1.42 1.63 -13.50
C ALA A 99 -2.52 1.93 -14.53
N ASP A 100 -3.74 2.22 -14.07
CA ASP A 100 -4.86 2.59 -14.95
C ASP A 100 -4.59 3.90 -15.69
N LEU A 101 -3.99 4.91 -15.03
CA LEU A 101 -3.61 6.17 -15.66
C LEU A 101 -2.50 5.98 -16.71
N VAL A 102 -1.49 5.17 -16.40
CA VAL A 102 -0.44 4.80 -17.34
C VAL A 102 -1.05 4.10 -18.55
N LEU A 103 -1.98 3.18 -18.33
CA LEU A 103 -2.67 2.47 -19.40
C LEU A 103 -3.39 3.46 -20.33
N ILE A 104 -4.22 4.34 -19.77
CA ILE A 104 -4.96 5.35 -20.53
C ILE A 104 -4.00 6.21 -21.36
N TYR A 105 -2.91 6.67 -20.75
CA TYR A 105 -1.88 7.46 -21.45
C TYR A 105 -1.26 6.67 -22.61
N LEU A 106 -0.87 5.41 -22.40
CA LEU A 106 -0.29 4.57 -23.44
C LEU A 106 -1.26 4.35 -24.61
N TYR A 107 -2.54 4.11 -24.32
CA TYR A 107 -3.57 3.95 -25.36
C TYR A 107 -3.75 5.21 -26.18
N ASP A 108 -3.91 6.37 -25.53
CA ASP A 108 -4.08 7.65 -26.19
C ASP A 108 -2.85 7.99 -27.06
N GLU A 109 -1.65 7.72 -26.55
CA GLU A 109 -0.41 7.96 -27.28
C GLU A 109 -0.28 7.01 -28.50
N ILE A 110 -0.61 5.72 -28.35
CA ILE A 110 -0.62 4.77 -29.46
C ILE A 110 -1.66 5.17 -30.50
N GLN A 111 -2.89 5.46 -30.10
CA GLN A 111 -3.97 5.88 -30.99
C GLN A 111 -3.58 7.12 -31.78
N SER A 112 -3.15 8.18 -31.09
CA SER A 112 -2.71 9.44 -31.71
C SER A 112 -1.61 9.25 -32.75
N ASN A 113 -0.76 8.23 -32.58
CA ASN A 113 0.33 7.93 -33.49
C ASN A 113 -0.07 7.00 -34.64
N LEU A 114 -1.06 6.13 -34.44
CA LEU A 114 -1.66 5.32 -35.50
C LEU A 114 -2.52 6.18 -36.44
N GLU A 115 -3.20 7.21 -35.93
CA GLU A 115 -4.00 8.15 -36.72
C GLU A 115 -3.16 8.96 -37.72
N LYS A 116 -1.86 9.15 -37.43
CA LYS A 116 -0.92 9.79 -38.36
C LYS A 116 -0.50 8.91 -39.53
N ILE A 117 -0.78 7.60 -39.46
CA ILE A 117 -0.42 6.66 -40.51
C ILE A 117 -1.56 6.61 -41.52
N ASP A 118 -1.33 7.28 -42.64
CA ASP A 118 -2.27 7.33 -43.76
C ASP A 118 -2.62 5.92 -44.28
N PRO A 119 -3.89 5.66 -44.67
CA PRO A 119 -4.29 4.36 -45.21
C PRO A 119 -3.44 3.88 -46.38
N SER A 120 -2.99 4.76 -47.28
CA SER A 120 -2.13 4.39 -48.41
C SER A 120 -0.75 3.93 -47.95
N THR A 121 -0.22 4.51 -46.87
CA THR A 121 1.04 4.08 -46.26
C THR A 121 0.88 2.68 -45.65
N LEU A 122 -0.27 2.41 -45.02
CA LEU A 122 -0.56 1.09 -44.49
C LEU A 122 -0.68 0.02 -45.59
N SER A 123 -1.36 0.33 -46.70
CA SER A 123 -1.44 -0.56 -47.87
C SER A 123 -0.06 -0.81 -48.49
N ALA A 124 0.82 0.19 -48.54
CA ALA A 124 2.18 0.01 -49.03
C ALA A 124 2.99 -0.97 -48.15
N PHE A 125 2.81 -0.95 -46.83
CA PHE A 125 3.43 -1.95 -45.94
C PHE A 125 2.89 -3.36 -46.20
N GLU A 126 1.57 -3.49 -46.43
CA GLU A 126 0.93 -4.77 -46.75
C GLU A 126 1.48 -5.37 -48.05
N GLU A 127 1.50 -4.58 -49.12
CA GLU A 127 2.01 -5.00 -50.43
C GLU A 127 3.47 -5.43 -50.33
N ARG A 128 4.30 -4.62 -49.65
CA ARG A 128 5.71 -4.94 -49.43
C ARG A 128 5.90 -6.23 -48.61
N GLY A 129 5.05 -6.43 -47.59
CA GLY A 129 5.09 -7.60 -46.72
C GLY A 129 4.67 -8.92 -47.39
N ARG A 130 3.97 -8.85 -48.53
CA ARG A 130 3.57 -10.01 -49.36
C ARG A 130 4.61 -10.41 -50.40
N ASP A 131 5.85 -9.95 -50.26
CA ASP A 131 6.98 -10.21 -51.17
C ASP A 131 6.85 -9.53 -52.54
N HIS A 132 6.03 -8.48 -52.63
CA HIS A 132 5.94 -7.69 -53.86
C HIS A 132 7.02 -6.60 -53.87
N LYS A 133 7.69 -6.44 -55.02
CA LYS A 133 8.46 -5.23 -55.30
C LYS A 133 7.44 -4.11 -55.47
N LEU A 134 7.48 -3.13 -54.58
CA LEU A 134 6.71 -1.91 -54.75
C LEU A 134 7.10 -1.27 -56.09
N ASN A 135 6.12 -1.06 -56.96
CA ASN A 135 6.34 -0.48 -58.28
C ASN A 135 6.74 1.01 -58.22
N SER A 136 6.54 1.65 -57.06
CA SER A 136 6.90 3.04 -56.78
C SER A 136 7.63 3.15 -55.43
N THR A 137 8.38 4.23 -55.25
CA THR A 137 8.99 4.54 -53.95
C THR A 137 7.96 5.22 -53.07
N PHE A 138 7.55 4.57 -51.99
CA PHE A 138 6.68 5.16 -50.98
C PHE A 138 7.52 5.79 -49.88
N VAL A 139 7.66 7.11 -49.94
CA VAL A 139 8.30 7.94 -48.90
C VAL A 139 7.22 8.36 -47.92
N PHE A 140 7.50 8.24 -46.62
CA PHE A 140 6.59 8.71 -45.57
C PHE A 140 7.39 9.53 -44.56
N SER A 141 6.80 10.64 -44.10
CA SER A 141 7.40 11.49 -43.07
C SER A 141 6.72 11.18 -41.75
N TYR A 142 7.22 10.16 -41.04
CA TYR A 142 6.72 9.82 -39.72
C TYR A 142 7.55 10.54 -38.65
N LYS A 143 7.01 11.63 -38.10
CA LYS A 143 7.57 12.27 -36.90
C LYS A 143 6.76 11.86 -35.69
N ASN A 144 7.40 11.03 -34.90
CA ASN A 144 6.80 10.47 -33.73
C ASN A 144 6.73 11.51 -32.60
N ARG A 145 5.71 11.45 -31.74
CA ARG A 145 5.64 12.29 -30.53
C ARG A 145 5.94 11.53 -29.25
N PHE A 146 6.46 10.30 -29.33
CA PHE A 146 6.63 9.52 -28.12
C PHE A 146 7.64 10.15 -27.20
N ASN A 147 7.22 10.30 -25.96
CA ASN A 147 8.16 10.51 -24.88
C ASN A 147 8.75 9.14 -24.52
N TYR A 148 9.79 8.74 -25.28
CA TYR A 148 10.49 7.48 -25.02
C TYR A 148 11.09 7.41 -23.62
N ASP A 149 11.35 8.56 -22.98
CA ASP A 149 11.82 8.63 -21.60
C ASP A 149 10.73 8.13 -20.65
N VAL A 150 9.47 8.57 -20.82
CA VAL A 150 8.33 8.08 -20.03
C VAL A 150 8.16 6.57 -20.17
N PHE A 151 8.22 6.03 -21.40
CA PHE A 151 8.13 4.58 -21.60
C PHE A 151 9.31 3.83 -20.95
N ASN A 152 10.54 4.37 -21.06
CA ASN A 152 11.71 3.76 -20.44
C ASN A 152 11.70 3.82 -18.92
N ASP A 153 11.10 4.86 -18.36
CA ASP A 153 10.96 5.05 -16.92
C ASP A 153 9.95 4.04 -16.36
N ILE A 154 8.82 3.84 -17.05
CA ILE A 154 7.78 2.93 -16.57
C ILE A 154 8.11 1.46 -16.84
N LYS A 155 8.88 1.11 -17.87
CA LYS A 155 9.07 -0.30 -18.30
C LYS A 155 9.62 -1.27 -17.27
N TYR A 156 10.32 -0.77 -16.25
CA TYR A 156 10.84 -1.59 -15.16
C TYR A 156 9.83 -1.81 -14.04
N ASP A 157 8.81 -0.96 -13.96
CA ASP A 157 7.68 -1.12 -13.04
C ASP A 157 6.54 -1.95 -13.66
N ILE A 158 6.47 -2.04 -15.00
CA ILE A 158 5.50 -2.85 -15.76
C ILE A 158 5.40 -4.32 -15.27
N PRO A 159 6.50 -5.05 -14.98
CA PRO A 159 6.42 -6.44 -14.53
C PRO A 159 5.67 -6.64 -13.22
N LYS A 160 5.56 -5.60 -12.37
CA LYS A 160 4.80 -5.67 -11.12
C LYS A 160 3.29 -5.79 -11.35
N TYR A 161 2.82 -5.37 -12.53
CA TYR A 161 1.39 -5.20 -12.77
C TYR A 161 0.72 -6.40 -13.45
N GLU A 162 1.47 -7.46 -13.84
CA GLU A 162 1.00 -8.61 -14.65
C GLU A 162 0.06 -8.22 -15.82
N ASN A 163 0.11 -6.95 -16.23
CA ASN A 163 -0.93 -6.38 -17.05
C ASN A 163 -0.53 -6.64 -18.50
N LYS A 164 -1.11 -7.71 -19.05
CA LYS A 164 -0.94 -8.17 -20.44
C LYS A 164 -1.01 -7.01 -21.44
N ILE A 165 -1.82 -6.01 -21.17
CA ILE A 165 -2.01 -4.86 -22.06
C ILE A 165 -0.76 -3.99 -22.16
N ILE A 166 -0.04 -3.83 -21.05
CA ILE A 166 1.19 -3.03 -21.05
C ILE A 166 2.30 -3.75 -21.82
N ILE A 167 2.37 -5.08 -21.69
CA ILE A 167 3.28 -5.91 -22.50
C ILE A 167 2.92 -5.79 -23.98
N ASP A 168 1.62 -5.81 -24.31
CA ASP A 168 1.14 -5.66 -25.67
C ASP A 168 1.53 -4.29 -26.25
N ALA A 169 1.49 -3.22 -25.45
CA ALA A 169 1.85 -1.86 -25.85
C ALA A 169 3.31 -1.72 -26.29
N ILE A 170 4.22 -2.60 -25.85
CA ILE A 170 5.63 -2.61 -26.30
C ILE A 170 5.74 -2.78 -27.82
N THR A 171 4.83 -3.53 -28.42
CA THR A 171 4.90 -3.90 -29.84
C THR A 171 4.67 -2.70 -30.77
N PRO A 172 3.62 -1.86 -30.58
CA PRO A 172 3.49 -0.57 -31.24
C PRO A 172 4.73 0.33 -31.12
N TYR A 173 5.32 0.44 -29.92
CA TYR A 173 6.50 1.28 -29.70
C TYR A 173 7.69 0.85 -30.56
N LYS A 174 7.90 -0.47 -30.71
CA LYS A 174 8.92 -1.00 -31.62
C LYS A 174 8.64 -0.60 -33.06
N VAL A 175 7.38 -0.70 -33.50
CA VAL A 175 6.97 -0.27 -34.84
C VAL A 175 7.21 1.21 -35.05
N PHE A 176 6.79 2.07 -34.13
CA PHE A 176 7.02 3.51 -34.28
C PHE A 176 8.50 3.89 -34.33
N LYS A 177 9.36 3.17 -33.60
CA LYS A 177 10.82 3.32 -33.69
C LYS A 177 11.38 2.87 -35.03
N ILE A 178 10.81 1.80 -35.62
CA ILE A 178 11.18 1.35 -36.97
C ILE A 178 10.79 2.43 -37.99
N LEU A 179 9.58 2.99 -37.87
CA LEU A 179 9.09 4.06 -38.75
C LEU A 179 9.92 5.33 -38.65
N GLU A 180 10.37 5.70 -37.45
CA GLU A 180 11.25 6.87 -37.27
C GLU A 180 12.62 6.69 -37.95
N LYS A 181 13.14 5.46 -37.97
CA LYS A 181 14.45 5.15 -38.57
C LYS A 181 14.43 5.03 -40.09
N HIS A 182 13.26 4.83 -40.70
CA HIS A 182 13.14 4.58 -42.13
C HIS A 182 12.26 5.65 -42.76
N GLU A 183 12.79 6.35 -43.75
CA GLU A 183 12.05 7.41 -44.46
C GLU A 183 11.13 6.87 -45.57
N ALA A 184 11.26 5.59 -45.92
CA ALA A 184 10.53 4.99 -47.04
C ALA A 184 10.31 3.48 -46.84
N VAL A 185 9.15 2.99 -47.30
CA VAL A 185 8.76 1.57 -47.18
C VAL A 185 9.72 0.67 -47.96
N ASN A 186 10.16 1.13 -49.13
CA ASN A 186 11.09 0.40 -49.99
C ASN A 186 12.46 0.14 -49.33
N LYS A 187 12.84 0.94 -48.31
CA LYS A 187 14.08 0.75 -47.54
C LYS A 187 13.95 -0.35 -46.47
N MET A 188 12.75 -0.88 -46.23
CA MET A 188 12.50 -1.95 -45.25
C MET A 188 12.57 -3.34 -45.90
N SER A 189 12.96 -4.33 -45.09
CA SER A 189 12.86 -5.74 -45.49
C SER A 189 11.39 -6.17 -45.59
N VAL A 190 11.13 -7.28 -46.29
CA VAL A 190 9.79 -7.85 -46.43
C VAL A 190 9.23 -8.23 -45.06
N GLU A 191 10.04 -8.86 -44.22
CA GLU A 191 9.69 -9.28 -42.86
C GLU A 191 9.38 -8.07 -41.97
N THR A 192 10.20 -7.03 -42.07
CA THR A 192 10.00 -5.79 -41.31
C THR A 192 8.70 -5.11 -41.70
N SER A 193 8.43 -5.01 -43.00
CA SER A 193 7.21 -4.39 -43.52
C SER A 193 5.97 -5.16 -43.12
N LYS A 194 6.03 -6.49 -43.18
CA LYS A 194 4.97 -7.37 -42.70
C LYS A 194 4.71 -7.20 -41.21
N PHE A 195 5.77 -7.20 -40.39
CA PHE A 195 5.65 -6.98 -38.95
C PHE A 195 5.01 -5.64 -38.60
N VAL A 196 5.40 -4.57 -39.30
CA VAL A 196 4.81 -3.22 -39.15
C VAL A 196 3.32 -3.24 -39.50
N PHE A 197 2.95 -3.82 -40.66
CA PHE A 197 1.57 -3.94 -41.11
C PHE A 197 0.71 -4.72 -40.12
N ASP A 198 1.14 -5.93 -39.75
CA ASP A 198 0.40 -6.83 -38.86
C ASP A 198 0.14 -6.16 -37.51
N THR A 199 1.16 -5.49 -36.95
CA THR A 199 1.07 -4.79 -35.67
C THR A 199 0.10 -3.60 -35.74
N ILE A 200 0.22 -2.74 -36.77
CA ILE A 200 -0.66 -1.58 -36.92
C ILE A 200 -2.12 -2.02 -37.10
N SER A 201 -2.35 -3.03 -37.94
CA SER A 201 -3.68 -3.55 -38.22
C SER A 201 -4.33 -4.19 -36.98
N ASP A 202 -3.57 -4.99 -36.24
CA ASP A 202 -4.03 -5.58 -34.97
C ASP A 202 -4.41 -4.48 -33.96
N TRP A 203 -3.59 -3.45 -33.82
CA TRP A 203 -3.85 -2.37 -32.88
C TRP A 203 -5.00 -1.45 -33.29
N LYS A 204 -5.16 -1.14 -34.58
CA LYS A 204 -6.34 -0.41 -35.06
C LYS A 204 -7.63 -1.17 -34.71
N LYS A 205 -7.67 -2.48 -34.96
CA LYS A 205 -8.80 -3.33 -34.59
C LYS A 205 -9.04 -3.38 -33.08
N LYS A 206 -7.98 -3.45 -32.27
CA LYS A 206 -8.08 -3.43 -30.79
C LYS A 206 -8.67 -2.11 -30.29
N LEU A 207 -8.26 -0.99 -30.86
CA LEU A 207 -8.76 0.34 -30.49
C LEU A 207 -10.24 0.52 -30.87
N GLU A 208 -10.65 0.05 -32.05
CA GLU A 208 -12.06 0.08 -32.48
C GLU A 208 -12.97 -0.68 -31.50
N ASN A 209 -12.54 -1.84 -31.01
CA ASN A 209 -13.30 -2.64 -30.04
C ASN A 209 -13.29 -2.06 -28.61
N HIS A 210 -12.37 -1.14 -28.29
CA HIS A 210 -12.27 -0.55 -26.95
C HIS A 210 -13.14 0.69 -26.77
N ILE A 211 -13.57 1.31 -27.87
CA ILE A 211 -14.40 2.53 -27.90
C ILE A 211 -15.90 2.20 -28.04
N SER A 212 -16.25 0.98 -28.45
CA SER A 212 -17.63 0.47 -28.56
C SER A 212 -18.17 -0.10 -27.25
#